data_AF-A0A9P6Y7G9-F1
#
_entry.id   AF-A0A9P6Y7G9-F1
#
_cell.length_a   1.000
_cell.length_b   1.000
_cell.length_c   1.000
_cell.angle_alpha   90.00
_cell.angle_beta   90.00
_cell.angle_gamma   90.00
#
_symmetry.space_group_name_H-M   'P 1'
#
loop_
_entity.id
_entity.type
_entity.pdbx_description
1 polymer ?
#
loop_
_entity_poly.entity_id
_entity_poly.type
_entity_poly.pdbx_seq_one_letter_code
_entity_poly.pdbx_strand_id
1 'polypeptide(L)'
;MPLFWATFSERYGRRIIYVLSTTLYIASTVGCALSNNVGLFIAMRALQATGASATQAVGAGTVIDLFDIHERGNAMGFFLLGPLIGPVIGPIAGGYINECKMLDGDLYFGHYAL
;
A
#
# COMPACT_ATOMS: atom_id res chain seq x y z
N MET A 1 2.28 3.34 14.99
CA MET A 1 2.81 2.11 15.65
C MET A 1 4.21 1.68 15.12
N PRO A 2 5.20 2.58 14.91
CA PRO A 2 6.55 2.14 14.51
C PRO A 2 7.33 1.49 15.68
N LEU A 3 7.08 1.92 16.91
CA LEU A 3 7.77 1.42 18.12
C LEU A 3 7.51 -0.07 18.42
N PHE A 4 6.31 -0.58 18.09
CA PHE A 4 5.92 -1.95 18.37
C PHE A 4 6.57 -2.97 17.40
N TRP A 5 6.76 -2.58 16.13
CA TRP A 5 7.56 -3.38 15.20
C TRP A 5 9.06 -3.19 15.37
N ALA A 6 9.52 -2.02 15.82
CA ALA A 6 10.94 -1.81 16.13
C ALA A 6 11.42 -2.77 17.23
N THR A 7 10.67 -2.92 18.32
CA THR A 7 10.97 -3.88 19.41
C THR A 7 10.85 -5.34 18.98
N PHE A 8 9.93 -5.66 18.06
CA PHE A 8 9.87 -7.00 17.45
C PHE A 8 11.05 -7.25 16.48
N SER A 9 11.66 -6.20 15.93
CA SER A 9 12.77 -6.26 14.95
C SER A 9 14.09 -6.67 15.55
N GLU A 10 14.34 -6.22 16.77
CA GLU A 10 15.55 -6.53 17.50
C GLU A 10 15.59 -8.01 17.92
N ARG A 11 14.44 -8.68 18.02
CA ARG A 11 14.36 -10.06 18.50
C ARG A 11 14.30 -11.12 17.39
N TYR A 12 13.81 -10.79 16.20
CA TYR A 12 13.59 -11.76 15.11
C TYR A 12 14.32 -11.45 13.79
N GLY A 13 15.06 -10.34 13.70
CA GLY A 13 15.87 -10.00 12.52
C GLY A 13 15.11 -9.24 11.44
N ARG A 14 15.78 -8.24 10.84
CA ARG A 14 15.19 -7.23 9.91
C ARG A 14 14.38 -7.83 8.75
N ARG A 15 14.73 -9.03 8.26
CA ARG A 15 14.05 -9.68 7.12
C ARG A 15 12.64 -10.18 7.44
N ILE A 16 12.41 -10.69 8.65
CA ILE A 16 11.10 -11.23 9.04
C ILE A 16 10.05 -10.12 9.11
N ILE A 17 10.45 -8.91 9.50
CA ILE A 17 9.50 -7.79 9.53
C ILE A 17 9.08 -7.36 8.15
N TYR A 18 10.02 -7.27 7.19
CA TYR A 18 9.65 -6.98 5.79
C TYR A 18 8.60 -7.95 5.26
N VAL A 19 8.74 -9.24 5.57
CA VAL A 19 7.82 -10.28 5.11
C VAL A 19 6.49 -10.20 5.86
N LEU A 20 6.50 -10.12 7.19
CA LEU A 20 5.29 -10.04 8.00
C LEU A 20 4.48 -8.79 7.69
N SER A 21 5.15 -7.64 7.54
CA SER A 21 4.52 -6.36 7.26
C SER A 21 3.80 -6.33 5.93
N THR A 22 4.51 -6.79 4.90
CA THR A 22 4.01 -6.86 3.55
C THR A 22 2.89 -7.89 3.45
N THR A 23 3.02 -9.03 4.13
CA THR A 23 1.96 -10.06 4.16
C THR A 23 0.70 -9.54 4.86
N LEU A 24 0.82 -8.85 5.99
CA LEU A 24 -0.31 -8.24 6.70
C LEU A 24 -1.00 -7.17 5.84
N TYR A 25 -0.20 -6.35 5.14
CA TYR A 25 -0.71 -5.34 4.22
C TYR A 25 -1.48 -5.98 3.05
N ILE A 26 -0.91 -6.99 2.40
CA ILE A 26 -1.56 -7.71 1.29
C ILE A 26 -2.85 -8.40 1.77
N ALA A 27 -2.80 -9.12 2.90
CA ALA A 27 -3.97 -9.79 3.46
C ALA A 27 -5.10 -8.80 3.77
N SER A 28 -4.78 -7.65 4.37
CA SER A 28 -5.76 -6.59 4.66
C SER A 28 -6.30 -5.93 3.38
N THR A 29 -5.49 -5.86 2.32
CA THR A 29 -5.91 -5.34 1.01
C THR A 29 -6.91 -6.26 0.34
N VAL A 30 -6.66 -7.57 0.35
CA VAL A 30 -7.58 -8.58 -0.16
C VAL A 30 -8.87 -8.59 0.67
N GLY A 31 -8.76 -8.47 2.00
CA GLY A 31 -9.91 -8.31 2.89
C GLY A 31 -10.76 -7.07 2.59
N CYS A 32 -10.13 -5.93 2.28
CA CYS A 32 -10.83 -4.73 1.82
C CYS A 32 -11.57 -4.97 0.50
N ALA A 33 -10.97 -5.70 -0.44
CA ALA A 33 -11.56 -5.94 -1.76
C ALA A 33 -12.81 -6.86 -1.71
N LEU A 34 -12.85 -7.80 -0.76
CA LEU A 34 -13.99 -8.72 -0.58
C LEU A 34 -15.06 -8.16 0.39
N SER A 35 -14.77 -7.05 1.06
CA SER A 35 -15.65 -6.47 2.07
C SER A 35 -16.93 -5.89 1.47
N ASN A 36 -18.08 -6.42 1.88
CA ASN A 36 -19.41 -5.91 1.51
C ASN A 36 -20.02 -4.95 2.57
N ASN A 37 -19.33 -4.70 3.68
CA ASN A 37 -19.82 -3.84 4.76
C ASN A 37 -18.84 -2.69 5.04
N VAL A 38 -19.36 -1.47 5.18
CA VAL A 38 -18.56 -0.26 5.44
C VAL A 38 -17.76 -0.39 6.74
N GLY A 39 -18.33 -1.00 7.78
CA GLY A 39 -17.64 -1.23 9.05
C GLY A 39 -16.44 -2.17 8.93
N LEU A 40 -16.59 -3.27 8.19
CA LEU A 40 -15.50 -4.21 7.92
C LEU A 40 -14.43 -3.56 7.04
N PHE A 41 -14.82 -2.75 6.06
CA PHE A 41 -13.89 -2.02 5.20
C PHE A 41 -13.01 -1.04 6.00
N ILE A 42 -13.60 -0.28 6.93
CA ILE A 42 -12.85 0.65 7.80
C ILE A 42 -11.92 -0.12 8.74
N ALA A 43 -12.38 -1.23 9.33
CA ALA A 43 -11.56 -2.06 10.19
C ALA A 43 -10.35 -2.65 9.44
N MET A 44 -10.56 -3.17 8.23
CA MET A 44 -9.48 -3.67 7.37
C MET A 44 -8.53 -2.54 6.94
N ARG A 45 -9.02 -1.32 6.72
CA ARG A 45 -8.18 -0.14 6.45
C ARG A 45 -7.29 0.24 7.62
N ALA A 46 -7.81 0.17 8.85
CA ALA A 46 -7.02 0.41 10.05
C ALA A 46 -5.88 -0.61 10.18
N LEU A 47 -6.16 -1.89 9.92
CA LEU A 47 -5.15 -2.96 9.90
C LEU A 47 -4.15 -2.80 8.75
N GLN A 48 -4.61 -2.40 7.57
CA GLN A 48 -3.75 -2.11 6.43
C GLN A 48 -2.79 -0.95 6.74
N ALA A 49 -3.25 0.08 7.46
CA ALA A 49 -2.45 1.25 7.82
C ALA A 49 -1.31 0.90 8.80
N THR A 50 -1.53 -0.02 9.74
CA THR A 50 -0.45 -0.50 10.61
C THR A 50 0.61 -1.26 9.81
N GLY A 51 0.16 -2.08 8.86
CA GLY A 51 1.01 -2.79 7.90
C GLY A 51 1.92 -1.85 7.09
N ALA A 52 1.30 -0.85 6.45
CA ALA A 52 1.97 0.10 5.58
C ALA A 52 2.98 0.98 6.33
N SER A 53 2.60 1.51 7.50
CA SER A 53 3.42 2.45 8.27
C SER A 53 4.79 1.88 8.60
N ALA A 54 4.82 0.60 8.93
CA ALA A 54 6.03 0.02 9.46
C ALA A 54 6.87 -0.70 8.37
N THR A 55 6.30 -0.99 7.18
CA THR A 55 7.10 -1.21 5.95
C THR A 55 7.82 0.07 5.55
N GLN A 56 7.16 1.23 5.61
CA GLN A 56 7.81 2.51 5.31
C GLN A 56 8.91 2.87 6.30
N ALA A 57 8.68 2.67 7.61
CA ALA A 57 9.68 2.94 8.64
C ALA A 57 10.94 2.08 8.47
N VAL A 58 10.79 0.78 8.19
CA VAL A 58 11.92 -0.13 7.99
C VAL A 58 12.62 0.15 6.65
N GLY A 59 11.87 0.51 5.60
CA GLY A 59 12.42 0.96 4.31
C GLY A 59 13.33 2.18 4.46
N ALA A 60 12.82 3.22 5.12
CA ALA A 60 13.58 4.43 5.44
C ALA A 60 14.81 4.11 6.29
N GLY A 61 14.67 3.28 7.32
CA GLY A 61 15.79 2.86 8.17
C GLY A 61 16.89 2.11 7.40
N THR A 62 16.51 1.25 6.45
CA THR A 62 17.47 0.49 5.61
C THR A 62 18.28 1.41 4.71
N VAL A 63 17.64 2.44 4.14
CA VAL A 63 18.33 3.45 3.32
C VAL A 63 19.33 4.25 4.15
N ILE A 64 19.03 4.57 5.40
CA ILE A 64 19.97 5.29 6.29
C ILE A 64 21.16 4.40 6.67
N ASP A 65 20.94 3.10 6.85
CA ASP A 65 21.96 2.12 7.24
C ASP A 65 22.93 1.81 6.08
N LEU A 66 22.46 1.89 4.83
CA LEU A 66 23.24 1.53 3.64
C LEU A 66 24.01 2.70 3.01
N PHE A 67 23.54 3.94 3.17
CA PHE A 67 24.11 5.12 2.51
C PHE A 67 24.90 6.02 3.49
N ASP A 68 26.01 6.58 3.01
CA ASP A 68 26.86 7.49 3.76
C ASP A 68 26.21 8.86 3.95
N ILE A 69 26.60 9.61 5.00
CA ILE A 69 25.90 10.82 5.47
C ILE A 69 25.70 11.85 4.34
N HIS A 70 26.69 11.93 3.45
CA HIS A 70 26.70 12.88 2.33
C HIS A 70 25.72 12.52 1.19
N GLU A 71 25.35 11.25 1.04
CA GLU A 71 24.47 10.75 -0.04
C GLU A 71 23.07 10.37 0.47
N ARG A 72 22.86 10.30 1.79
CA ARG A 72 21.58 9.97 2.43
C ARG A 72 20.42 10.83 1.95
N GLY A 73 20.64 12.12 1.73
CA GLY A 73 19.60 13.04 1.26
C GLY A 73 19.08 12.68 -0.14
N ASN A 74 19.99 12.32 -1.05
CA ASN A 74 19.63 11.92 -2.41
C ASN A 74 18.94 10.55 -2.42
N ALA A 75 19.50 9.58 -1.69
CA ALA A 75 18.91 8.24 -1.57
C ALA A 75 17.50 8.25 -0.93
N MET A 76 17.31 9.07 0.12
CA MET A 76 15.98 9.30 0.70
C MET A 76 15.03 9.99 -0.27
N GLY A 77 15.52 10.97 -1.05
CA GLY A 77 14.75 11.62 -2.10
C GLY A 77 14.16 10.60 -3.06
N PHE A 78 14.97 9.67 -3.58
CA PHE A 78 14.50 8.58 -4.43
C PHE A 78 13.53 7.62 -3.71
N PHE A 79 13.75 7.33 -2.43
CA PHE A 79 12.83 6.51 -1.64
C PHE A 79 11.44 7.17 -1.49
N LEU A 80 11.41 8.49 -1.29
CA LEU A 80 10.19 9.28 -1.16
C LEU A 80 9.44 9.48 -2.50
N LEU A 81 10.13 9.38 -3.64
CA LEU A 81 9.47 9.41 -4.95
C LEU A 81 8.47 8.25 -5.11
N GLY A 82 8.74 7.07 -4.55
CA GLY A 82 7.82 5.92 -4.64
C GLY A 82 6.40 6.25 -4.12
N PRO A 83 6.27 6.68 -2.85
CA PRO A 83 4.99 7.11 -2.28
C PRO A 83 4.34 8.31 -2.97
N LEU A 84 5.13 9.19 -3.61
CA LEU A 84 4.62 10.35 -4.36
C LEU A 84 4.02 9.94 -5.72
N ILE A 85 4.64 8.99 -6.41
CA ILE A 85 4.19 8.52 -7.73
C ILE A 85 2.93 7.66 -7.61
N GLY A 86 2.81 6.88 -6.54
CA GLY A 86 1.64 6.02 -6.29
C GLY A 86 0.28 6.71 -6.45
N PRO A 87 -0.02 7.81 -5.71
CA PRO A 87 -1.29 8.53 -5.82
C PRO A 87 -1.42 9.35 -7.11
N VAL A 88 -0.35 9.58 -7.87
CA VAL A 88 -0.44 10.21 -9.20
C VAL A 88 -0.93 9.20 -10.25
N ILE A 89 -0.37 7.99 -10.25
CA ILE A 89 -0.71 6.95 -11.22
C ILE A 89 -2.02 6.23 -10.86
N GLY A 90 -2.29 6.05 -9.57
CA GLY A 90 -3.46 5.34 -9.05
C GLY A 90 -4.80 5.78 -9.64
N PRO A 91 -5.20 7.06 -9.56
CA PRO A 91 -6.48 7.53 -10.08
C PRO A 91 -6.54 7.53 -11.61
N ILE A 92 -5.41 7.71 -12.31
CA ILE A 92 -5.36 7.62 -13.77
C ILE A 92 -5.72 6.20 -14.21
N ALA A 93 -5.05 5.19 -13.65
CA ALA A 93 -5.35 3.79 -13.94
C ALA A 93 -6.77 3.39 -13.49
N GLY A 94 -7.20 3.86 -12.31
CA GLY A 94 -8.56 3.62 -11.81
C GLY A 94 -9.65 4.23 -12.68
N GLY A 95 -9.41 5.41 -13.25
CA GLY A 95 -10.31 6.09 -14.18
C GLY A 95 -10.52 5.30 -15.46
N TYR A 96 -9.45 4.82 -16.11
CA TYR A 96 -9.54 3.99 -17.31
C TYR A 96 -10.30 2.68 -17.06
N ILE A 97 -10.07 2.03 -15.92
CA ILE A 97 -10.79 0.79 -15.56
C ILE A 97 -12.29 1.08 -15.37
N ASN A 98 -12.63 2.20 -14.75
CA ASN A 98 -14.02 2.60 -14.57
C ASN A 98 -14.71 2.91 -15.90
N GLU A 99 -14.03 3.61 -16.82
CA GLU A 99 -14.53 3.93 -18.16
C GLU A 99 -14.78 2.67 -18.99
N CYS A 100 -13.84 1.72 -19.03
CA CYS A 100 -14.03 0.44 -19.72
C CYS A 100 -15.21 -0.38 -19.17
N LYS A 101 -15.44 -0.36 -17.85
CA LYS A 101 -16.58 -1.04 -17.22
C LYS A 101 -17.92 -0.36 -17.54
N MET A 102 -17.89 0.96 -17.70
CA MET A 102 -19.08 1.74 -18.06
C MET A 102 -19.50 1.45 -19.50
N LEU A 103 -18.55 1.36 -20.44
CA LEU A 103 -18.82 1.02 -21.84
C LEU A 103 -19.38 -0.40 -22.02
N ASP A 104 -18.93 -1.37 -21.22
CA ASP A 104 -19.52 -2.71 -21.17
C ASP A 104 -20.96 -2.64 -20.63
N GLY A 105 -21.18 -1.89 -19.55
CA GLY A 105 -22.49 -1.58 -18.99
C GLY A 105 -23.46 -0.97 -20.02
N ASP A 106 -23.08 0.08 -20.73
CA ASP A 106 -23.91 0.69 -21.78
C ASP A 106 -24.28 -0.31 -22.90
N LEU A 107 -23.39 -1.25 -23.23
CA LEU A 107 -23.66 -2.32 -24.21
C LEU A 107 -24.70 -3.33 -23.71
N TYR A 108 -24.65 -3.70 -22.42
CA TYR A 108 -25.69 -4.50 -21.77
C TYR A 108 -27.00 -3.72 -21.64
N PHE A 109 -26.94 -2.41 -21.43
CA PHE A 109 -28.11 -1.53 -21.26
C PHE A 109 -28.85 -1.23 -22.57
N GLY A 110 -28.13 -1.16 -23.69
CA GLY A 110 -28.72 -0.95 -25.02
C GLY A 110 -29.51 -2.14 -25.58
N HIS A 111 -29.25 -3.38 -25.15
CA HIS A 111 -29.89 -4.58 -25.71
C HIS A 111 -31.29 -4.87 -25.14
N TYR A 112 -31.67 -4.26 -24.01
CA TYR A 112 -32.99 -4.43 -23.40
C TYR A 112 -33.90 -3.20 -23.52
N ALA A 113 -33.47 -2.18 -24.29
CA ALA A 113 -34.21 -0.94 -24.52
C ALA A 113 -34.99 -0.92 -25.85
N LEU A 114 -35.15 -2.07 -26.52
CA LEU A 114 -36.05 -2.32 -27.67
C LEU A 114 -36.92 -3.54 -27.37
#